data_AF-A0A015J1C9-F1
#
_entry.id   AF-A0A015J1C9-F1
#
_cell.length_a   1.000
_cell.length_b   1.000
_cell.length_c   1.000
_cell.angle_alpha   90.00
_cell.angle_beta   90.00
_cell.angle_gamma   90.00
#
_symmetry.space_group_name_H-M   'P 1'
#
loop_
_entity.id
_entity.type
_entity.pdbx_description
1 polymer ?
#
loop_
_entity_poly.entity_id
_entity_poly.type
_entity_poly.pdbx_seq_one_letter_code
_entity_poly.pdbx_strand_id
1 'polypeptide(L)'
;MQEHDGISIVQIVQNSTIENRLPFFNHIMTNIREDAVWAAFNRAYLSNYINCNNLDERHELRKQTIFTNESLTKDEKLLAIKLLNEDYDHIKILSNEGTKKNL
;
A
#
# COMPACT_ATOMS: atom_id res chain seq x y z
N MET A 1 -50.89 -17.31 0.63
CA MET A 1 -50.71 -15.91 0.20
C MET A 1 -49.51 -15.40 0.98
N GLN A 2 -48.40 -15.17 0.30
CA GLN A 2 -47.09 -14.87 0.89
C GLN A 2 -47.08 -13.41 1.38
N GLU A 3 -46.71 -13.16 2.63
CA GLU A 3 -46.43 -11.82 3.13
C GLU A 3 -44.94 -11.55 2.98
N HIS A 4 -44.65 -10.45 2.29
CA HIS A 4 -43.34 -10.03 1.81
C HIS A 4 -42.38 -9.66 2.95
N ASP A 5 -41.16 -10.19 2.84
CA ASP A 5 -39.99 -9.85 3.65
C ASP A 5 -39.60 -8.37 3.43
N GLY A 6 -40.14 -7.48 4.27
CA GLY A 6 -39.82 -6.05 4.27
C GLY A 6 -38.54 -5.77 5.04
N ILE A 7 -37.46 -5.41 4.34
CA ILE A 7 -36.21 -4.95 4.95
C ILE A 7 -36.48 -3.67 5.76
N SER A 8 -36.06 -3.66 7.04
CA SER A 8 -36.23 -2.54 7.97
C SER A 8 -35.60 -1.24 7.43
N ILE A 9 -36.30 -0.11 7.56
CA ILE A 9 -35.81 1.22 7.18
C ILE A 9 -34.51 1.60 7.91
N VAL A 10 -34.27 1.04 9.09
CA VAL A 10 -33.03 1.22 9.86
C VAL A 10 -31.85 0.59 9.12
N GLN A 11 -32.06 -0.56 8.47
CA GLN A 11 -31.07 -1.25 7.66
C GLN A 11 -30.75 -0.46 6.38
N ILE A 12 -31.76 0.18 5.77
CA ILE A 12 -31.57 1.05 4.59
C ILE A 12 -30.77 2.30 4.97
N VAL A 13 -31.07 2.92 6.12
CA VAL A 13 -30.37 4.13 6.58
C VAL A 13 -28.91 3.83 6.92
N GLN A 14 -28.64 2.70 7.60
CA GLN A 14 -27.27 2.23 7.87
C GLN A 14 -26.50 1.97 6.56
N ASN A 15 -27.16 1.41 5.54
CA ASN A 15 -26.55 1.16 4.23
C ASN A 15 -26.43 2.41 3.33
N SER A 16 -27.02 3.55 3.70
CA SER A 16 -27.10 4.75 2.83
C SER A 16 -26.02 5.79 3.08
N THR A 17 -25.21 5.67 4.14
CA THR A 17 -24.23 6.71 4.50
C THR A 17 -22.80 6.17 4.37
N ILE A 18 -22.19 6.50 3.23
CA ILE A 18 -20.75 6.40 2.90
C ILE A 18 -20.20 5.03 2.48
N GLU A 19 -20.72 3.89 2.95
CA GLU A 19 -20.13 2.57 2.60
C GLU A 19 -20.30 2.15 1.13
N ASN A 20 -21.23 2.75 0.37
CA ASN A 20 -21.64 2.28 -0.95
C ASN A 20 -21.22 3.16 -2.16
N ARG A 21 -20.28 4.11 -2.03
CA ARG A 21 -19.84 4.96 -3.17
C ARG A 21 -18.50 4.64 -3.84
N LEU A 22 -17.79 3.58 -3.44
CA LEU A 22 -16.73 2.94 -4.23
C LEU A 22 -16.64 1.43 -3.87
N PRO A 23 -17.45 0.56 -4.49
CA PRO A 23 -17.64 -0.83 -4.04
C PRO A 23 -16.47 -1.77 -4.34
N PHE A 24 -15.38 -1.30 -4.97
CA PHE A 24 -14.23 -2.15 -5.28
C PHE A 24 -13.13 -2.16 -4.21
N PHE A 25 -13.11 -1.16 -3.31
CA PHE A 25 -11.92 -0.88 -2.49
C PHE A 25 -12.10 -1.07 -0.98
N ASN A 26 -13.33 -1.09 -0.44
CA ASN A 26 -13.53 -1.09 1.02
C ASN A 26 -13.72 -2.47 1.67
N HIS A 27 -13.86 -3.56 0.91
CA HIS A 27 -14.00 -4.89 1.52
C HIS A 27 -12.67 -5.62 1.73
N ILE A 28 -11.60 -5.26 0.99
CA ILE A 28 -10.35 -6.04 0.94
C ILE A 28 -9.24 -5.46 1.85
N MET A 29 -9.20 -4.14 2.11
CA MET A 29 -8.24 -3.54 3.05
C MET A 29 -8.53 -3.80 4.54
N THR A 30 -9.49 -4.68 4.87
CA THR A 30 -9.95 -4.90 6.26
C THR A 30 -9.04 -5.79 7.10
N ASN A 31 -8.18 -6.61 6.46
CA ASN A 31 -7.31 -7.58 7.14
C ASN A 31 -5.81 -7.34 6.89
N ILE A 32 -5.40 -6.09 6.67
CA ILE A 32 -3.97 -5.75 6.54
C ILE A 32 -3.29 -5.89 7.91
N ARG A 33 -2.24 -6.71 7.98
CA ARG A 33 -1.39 -6.81 9.16
C ARG A 33 -0.26 -5.78 9.06
N GLU A 34 -0.40 -4.68 9.79
CA GLU A 34 0.56 -3.57 9.74
C GLU A 34 1.99 -3.99 10.13
N ASP A 35 2.13 -4.91 11.09
CA ASP A 35 3.41 -5.48 11.51
C ASP A 35 4.11 -6.24 10.37
N ALA A 36 3.36 -7.02 9.60
CA ALA A 36 3.88 -7.74 8.44
C ALA A 36 4.32 -6.79 7.33
N VAL A 37 3.53 -5.73 7.07
CA VAL A 37 3.85 -4.66 6.13
C VAL A 37 5.14 -3.95 6.52
N TRP A 38 5.24 -3.51 7.78
CA TRP A 38 6.44 -2.86 8.30
C TRP A 38 7.66 -3.78 8.30
N ALA A 39 7.50 -5.06 8.66
CA ALA A 39 8.58 -6.03 8.62
C ALA A 39 9.09 -6.24 7.19
N ALA A 40 8.21 -6.34 6.20
CA ALA A 40 8.57 -6.48 4.80
C ALA A 40 9.26 -5.23 4.25
N PHE A 41 8.73 -4.04 4.56
CA PHE A 41 9.34 -2.76 4.22
C PHE A 41 10.76 -2.66 4.79
N ASN A 42 10.93 -2.89 6.11
CA ASN A 42 12.23 -2.80 6.78
C ASN A 42 13.21 -3.84 6.22
N ARG A 43 12.77 -5.06 5.98
CA ARG A 43 13.60 -6.12 5.38
C ARG A 43 14.10 -5.72 4.00
N ALA A 44 13.22 -5.18 3.14
CA ALA A 44 13.63 -4.69 1.83
C ALA A 44 14.60 -3.51 1.96
N TYR A 45 14.28 -2.54 2.82
CA TYR A 45 15.08 -1.34 3.00
C TYR A 45 16.52 -1.62 3.48
N LEU A 46 16.65 -2.55 4.42
CA LEU A 46 17.92 -3.02 5.00
C LEU A 46 18.63 -4.08 4.16
N SER A 47 18.00 -4.60 3.10
CA SER A 47 18.65 -5.59 2.24
C SER A 47 19.89 -4.99 1.59
N ASN A 48 21.00 -5.71 1.73
CA ASN A 48 22.29 -5.25 1.21
C ASN A 48 22.41 -5.57 -0.29
N TYR A 49 22.13 -4.59 -1.13
CA TYR A 49 22.32 -4.69 -2.58
C TYR A 49 23.75 -4.29 -2.94
N ILE A 50 24.71 -5.18 -2.63
CA ILE A 50 26.17 -4.97 -2.72
C ILE A 50 26.62 -4.45 -4.10
N ASN A 51 25.91 -4.82 -5.17
CA ASN A 51 26.25 -4.45 -6.55
C ASN A 51 25.49 -3.21 -7.07
N CYS A 52 24.78 -2.49 -6.21
CA CYS A 52 23.85 -1.46 -6.61
C CYS A 52 24.29 -0.09 -6.09
N ASN A 53 24.81 0.77 -6.97
CA ASN A 53 25.35 2.07 -6.59
C ASN A 53 24.36 3.23 -6.72
N ASN A 54 23.33 3.10 -7.56
CA ASN A 54 22.32 4.15 -7.72
C ASN A 54 21.07 3.89 -6.89
N LEU A 55 20.39 4.98 -6.52
CA LEU A 55 19.18 4.95 -5.71
C LEU A 55 18.02 4.27 -6.45
N ASP A 56 17.91 4.51 -7.75
CA ASP A 56 16.81 4.03 -8.59
C ASP A 56 16.81 2.49 -8.72
N GLU A 57 17.95 1.86 -8.98
CA GLU A 57 18.08 0.39 -9.00
C GLU A 57 17.84 -0.20 -7.61
N ARG A 58 18.32 0.44 -6.53
CA ARG A 58 18.05 -0.03 -5.17
C ARG A 58 16.55 -0.01 -4.88
N HIS A 59 15.85 1.02 -5.32
CA HIS A 59 14.40 1.14 -5.19
C HIS A 59 13.65 0.02 -5.93
N GLU A 60 14.04 -0.28 -7.17
CA GLU A 60 13.45 -1.39 -7.93
C GLU A 60 13.68 -2.75 -7.26
N LEU A 61 14.89 -3.00 -6.74
CA LEU A 61 15.21 -4.24 -6.03
C LEU A 61 14.43 -4.38 -4.72
N ARG A 62 14.22 -3.27 -3.99
CA ARG A 62 13.39 -3.23 -2.79
C ARG A 62 11.94 -3.58 -3.11
N LYS A 63 11.38 -3.03 -4.19
CA LYS A 63 10.04 -3.38 -4.68
C LYS A 63 9.95 -4.87 -5.01
N GLN A 64 10.95 -5.43 -5.70
CA GLN A 64 10.96 -6.86 -6.01
C GLN A 64 11.02 -7.73 -4.75
N THR A 65 11.80 -7.33 -3.74
CA THR A 65 11.90 -8.05 -2.46
C THR A 65 10.55 -8.11 -1.73
N ILE A 66 9.78 -7.02 -1.76
CA ILE A 66 8.42 -6.99 -1.19
C ILE A 66 7.47 -7.83 -2.06
N PHE A 67 7.57 -7.69 -3.38
CA PHE A 67 6.69 -8.38 -4.33
C PHE A 67 6.80 -9.91 -4.25
N THR A 68 8.02 -10.43 -4.09
CA THR A 68 8.29 -11.88 -3.96
C THR A 68 8.07 -12.42 -2.55
N ASN A 69 7.72 -11.58 -1.57
CA ASN A 69 7.45 -12.03 -0.21
C ASN A 69 6.12 -12.81 -0.15
N GLU A 70 6.21 -14.14 -0.10
CA GLU A 70 5.05 -15.04 -0.06
C GLU A 70 4.25 -14.96 1.25
N SER A 71 4.83 -14.40 2.31
CA SER A 71 4.16 -14.24 3.61
C SER A 71 3.20 -13.05 3.67
N LEU A 72 3.09 -12.29 2.57
CA LEU A 72 2.20 -11.12 2.47
C LEU A 72 1.03 -11.39 1.54
N THR A 73 -0.13 -10.85 1.89
CA THR A 73 -1.27 -10.77 0.97
C THR A 73 -1.01 -9.74 -0.15
N LYS A 74 -1.83 -9.75 -1.18
CA LYS A 74 -1.72 -8.79 -2.30
C LYS A 74 -1.83 -7.33 -1.81
N ASP A 75 -2.71 -7.06 -0.86
CA ASP A 75 -2.92 -5.70 -0.34
C ASP A 75 -1.81 -5.27 0.61
N GLU A 76 -1.27 -6.19 1.41
CA GLU A 76 -0.08 -5.94 2.23
C GLU A 76 1.14 -5.61 1.35
N LYS A 77 1.34 -6.32 0.23
CA LYS A 77 2.39 -6.00 -0.75
C LYS A 77 2.18 -4.62 -1.36
N LEU A 78 0.95 -4.30 -1.75
CA LEU A 78 0.62 -3.01 -2.34
C LEU A 78 0.89 -1.86 -1.36
N LEU A 79 0.49 -2.02 -0.09
CA LEU A 79 0.74 -1.02 0.95
C LEU A 79 2.24 -0.86 1.23
N ALA A 80 2.99 -1.95 1.36
CA ALA A 80 4.43 -1.90 1.58
C ALA A 80 5.17 -1.22 0.41
N ILE A 81 4.77 -1.49 -0.84
CA ILE A 81 5.32 -0.82 -2.03
C ILE A 81 4.94 0.67 -2.05
N LYS A 82 3.72 1.02 -1.63
CA LYS A 82 3.29 2.42 -1.53
C LYS A 82 4.16 3.19 -0.55
N LEU A 83 4.39 2.66 0.66
CA LEU A 83 5.29 3.25 1.66
C LEU A 83 6.71 3.42 1.12
N LEU A 84 7.20 2.41 0.38
CA LEU A 84 8.52 2.47 -0.26
C LEU A 84 8.61 3.57 -1.32
N ASN A 85 7.57 3.80 -2.13
CA ASN A 85 7.54 4.89 -3.10
C ASN A 85 7.52 6.26 -2.43
N GLU A 86 6.73 6.42 -1.36
CA GLU A 86 6.67 7.67 -0.59
C GLU A 86 8.03 8.03 0.02
N ASP A 87 8.75 7.05 0.58
CA ASP A 87 10.10 7.23 1.10
C ASP A 87 11.11 7.56 -0.02
N TYR A 88 11.03 6.87 -1.16
CA TYR A 88 11.88 7.15 -2.31
C TYR A 88 11.71 8.57 -2.87
N ASP A 89 10.47 9.03 -3.02
CA ASP A 89 10.17 10.39 -3.46
C ASP A 89 10.74 11.42 -2.47
N HIS A 90 10.57 11.16 -1.17
CA HIS A 90 11.15 11.99 -0.11
C HIS A 90 12.69 12.04 -0.18
N ILE A 91 13.36 10.90 -0.40
CA ILE A 91 14.82 10.84 -0.58
C ILE A 91 15.25 11.62 -1.83
N LYS A 92 14.53 11.51 -2.95
CA LYS A 92 14.84 12.27 -4.17
C LYS A 92 14.72 13.78 -4.00
N ILE A 93 13.74 14.23 -3.23
CA ILE A 93 13.59 15.64 -2.85
C ILE A 93 14.77 16.09 -1.99
N LEU A 94 15.11 15.32 -0.94
CA LEU A 94 16.21 15.65 -0.02
C LEU A 94 17.58 15.64 -0.70
N SER A 95 17.81 14.70 -1.60
CA SER A 95 19.08 14.55 -2.32
C SER A 95 19.27 15.63 -3.38
N ASN A 96 18.29 16.52 -3.57
CA ASN A 96 18.29 17.59 -4.56
C ASN A 96 18.44 17.08 -6.01
N GLU A 97 18.34 15.76 -6.25
CA GLU A 97 18.33 15.15 -7.58
C GLU A 97 17.12 15.61 -8.40
N GLY A 98 16.06 16.07 -7.74
CA GLY A 98 14.90 16.70 -8.37
C GLY A 98 14.97 18.23 -8.55
N THR A 99 15.94 18.92 -7.93
CA THR A 99 16.06 20.38 -8.04
C THR A 99 17.43 20.74 -8.58
N LYS A 100 17.51 20.86 -9.91
CA LYS A 100 18.48 21.74 -10.58
C LYS A 100 18.34 23.14 -9.96
N LYS A 101 19.13 23.45 -8.93
CA LYS A 101 19.50 24.83 -8.67
C LYS A 101 20.43 25.22 -9.82
N ASN A 102 19.86 25.86 -10.84
CA ASN A 102 20.64 26.72 -11.72
C ASN A 102 21.34 27.74 -10.81
N LEU A 103 22.66 27.59 -10.66
CA LEU A 103 23.59 28.63 -10.23
C LEU A 103 24.49 28.92 -11.42
#